data_AF-A0A397EGT6-F1
#
_entry.id   AF-A0A397EGT6-F1
#
_cell.length_a   1.000
_cell.length_b   1.000
_cell.length_c   1.000
_cell.angle_alpha   90.00
_cell.angle_beta   90.00
_cell.angle_gamma   90.00
#
_symmetry.space_group_name_H-M   'P 1'
#
loop_
_entity.id
_entity.type
_entity.pdbx_description
1 polymer ?
#
loop_
_entity_poly.entity_id
_entity_poly.type
_entity_poly.pdbx_seq_one_letter_code
_entity_poly.pdbx_strand_id
1 'polypeptide(L)'
;MTLKRVPNPLMGSEARIDGVIARQASGNCIEFAQNDSSVYFVGTEDGNIHKCSCSYNEQYLETYYGHTAAVYAIHMSPFWNQLLLSCSADWTVKLWHEADQHEVLNFRSVDLCHGVYGVAWCPNDATIFGSVTEDGRIEIWDLEQSVLDPIVTHFPKEDVHCTCISFAPSSPVLVVGDSTGEVGVYRVPTLAEGRCVGQSIEDQIERLKRAVRPHQGE
;
A
#
# COMPACT_ATOMS: atom_id res chain seq x y z
N MET A 1 -16.69 -1.75 30.11
CA MET A 1 -15.75 -0.77 29.53
C MET A 1 -16.45 -0.13 28.35
N THR A 2 -16.77 1.16 28.43
CA THR A 2 -17.37 1.92 27.31
C THR A 2 -16.36 2.93 26.82
N LEU A 3 -16.10 2.91 25.51
CA LEU A 3 -15.20 3.86 24.87
C LEU A 3 -15.77 5.27 25.02
N LYS A 4 -14.96 6.17 25.59
CA LYS A 4 -15.30 7.59 25.68
C LYS A 4 -14.55 8.35 24.59
N ARG A 5 -15.31 9.07 23.77
CA ARG A 5 -14.77 10.02 22.79
C ARG A 5 -14.12 11.18 23.54
N VAL A 6 -12.84 11.43 23.29
CA VAL A 6 -12.14 12.60 23.81
C VAL A 6 -12.54 13.80 22.94
N PRO A 7 -13.12 14.88 23.50
CA PRO A 7 -13.39 16.09 22.74
C PRO A 7 -12.09 16.76 22.33
N ASN A 8 -12.01 17.22 21.08
CA ASN A 8 -10.84 17.94 20.57
C ASN A 8 -10.70 19.29 21.31
N PRO A 9 -9.56 19.61 21.97
CA PRO A 9 -9.40 20.83 22.76
C PRO A 9 -9.45 22.13 21.95
N LEU A 10 -9.39 22.03 20.61
CA LEU A 10 -9.35 23.17 19.70
C LEU A 10 -10.72 23.70 19.28
N MET A 11 -11.82 23.03 19.62
CA MET A 11 -13.17 23.53 19.28
C MET A 11 -13.67 24.55 20.32
N GLY A 12 -13.03 25.72 20.33
CA GLY A 12 -13.63 26.95 20.82
C GLY A 12 -14.41 27.63 19.70
N SER A 13 -15.74 27.62 19.79
CA SER A 13 -16.70 28.37 18.93
C SER A 13 -16.25 28.59 17.48
N GLU A 14 -16.20 27.53 16.67
CA GLU A 14 -15.86 27.67 15.26
C GLU A 14 -17.06 28.21 14.48
N ALA A 15 -16.91 29.45 13.99
CA ALA A 15 -17.59 29.88 12.78
C ALA A 15 -17.42 28.77 11.75
N ARG A 16 -18.52 28.38 11.10
CA ARG A 16 -18.47 27.56 9.90
C ARG A 16 -17.63 28.32 8.88
N ILE A 17 -16.35 28.00 8.82
CA ILE A 17 -15.57 28.22 7.63
C ILE A 17 -16.22 27.24 6.66
N ASP A 18 -17.10 27.76 5.81
CA ASP A 18 -17.59 27.04 4.65
C ASP A 18 -16.33 26.61 3.90
N GLY A 19 -15.90 25.38 4.17
CA GLY A 19 -14.76 24.77 3.52
C GLY A 19 -15.02 24.90 2.05
N VAL A 20 -14.08 25.53 1.35
CA VAL A 20 -14.04 25.55 -0.11
C VAL A 20 -14.41 24.13 -0.54
N ILE A 21 -15.57 23.98 -1.19
CA ILE A 21 -15.98 22.71 -1.78
C ILE A 21 -14.95 22.47 -2.88
N ALA A 22 -13.84 21.83 -2.51
CA ALA A 22 -12.88 21.36 -3.47
C ALA A 22 -13.67 20.43 -4.40
N ARG A 23 -13.70 20.78 -5.69
CA ARG A 23 -14.22 19.94 -6.77
C ARG A 23 -13.28 18.74 -7.00
N GLN A 24 -12.85 18.09 -5.93
CA GLN A 24 -11.80 17.08 -5.94
C GLN A 24 -12.37 15.79 -5.38
N ALA A 25 -12.05 14.69 -6.08
CA ALA A 25 -12.54 13.36 -5.81
C ALA A 25 -12.39 12.93 -4.35
N SER A 26 -13.24 12.00 -3.95
CA SER A 26 -13.22 11.42 -2.61
C SER A 26 -11.86 10.78 -2.32
N GLY A 27 -11.33 11.04 -1.12
CA GLY A 27 -10.16 10.32 -0.60
C GLY A 27 -10.59 8.95 -0.09
N ASN A 28 -10.01 7.89 -0.65
CA ASN A 28 -10.34 6.50 -0.32
C ASN A 28 -9.39 5.90 0.73
N CYS A 29 -8.12 6.31 0.70
CA CYS A 29 -7.10 5.84 1.61
C CYS A 29 -6.14 6.96 1.99
N ILE A 30 -5.49 6.79 3.14
CA ILE A 30 -4.50 7.73 3.69
C ILE A 30 -3.36 6.96 4.34
N GLU A 31 -2.13 7.42 4.16
CA GLU A 31 -0.93 6.87 4.79
C GLU A 31 0.01 8.01 5.22
N PHE A 32 0.54 7.94 6.43
CA PHE A 32 1.47 8.96 6.94
C PHE A 32 2.92 8.66 6.57
N ALA A 33 3.71 9.71 6.37
CA ALA A 33 5.14 9.56 6.20
C ALA A 33 5.81 9.08 7.50
N GLN A 34 6.65 8.03 7.41
CA GLN A 34 7.28 7.46 8.62
C GLN A 34 8.26 8.42 9.31
N ASN A 35 8.92 9.30 8.55
CA ASN A 35 9.86 10.28 9.10
C ASN A 35 9.20 11.57 9.58
N ASP A 36 8.06 11.94 8.99
CA ASP A 36 7.42 13.21 9.23
C ASP A 36 5.90 13.03 9.38
N SER A 37 5.44 13.08 10.63
CA SER A 37 4.01 12.98 10.94
C SER A 37 3.17 14.14 10.39
N SER A 38 3.80 15.22 9.93
CA SER A 38 3.10 16.33 9.30
C SER A 38 2.80 16.09 7.83
N VAL A 39 3.42 15.08 7.21
CA VAL A 39 3.23 14.74 5.80
C VAL A 39 2.43 13.44 5.68
N TYR A 40 1.47 13.41 4.78
CA TYR A 40 0.66 12.24 4.49
C TYR A 40 0.31 12.16 3.00
N PHE A 41 0.02 10.95 2.56
CA PHE A 41 -0.37 10.64 1.19
C PHE A 41 -1.84 10.23 1.17
N VAL A 42 -2.59 10.71 0.19
CA VAL A 42 -4.01 10.41 0.02
C VAL A 42 -4.24 9.83 -1.36
N GLY A 43 -4.88 8.66 -1.42
CA GLY A 43 -5.33 8.06 -2.67
C GLY A 43 -6.76 8.49 -2.97
N THR A 44 -7.02 8.91 -4.19
CA THR A 44 -8.32 9.44 -4.61
C THR A 44 -9.10 8.46 -5.49
N GLU A 45 -10.41 8.70 -5.62
CA GLU A 45 -11.27 8.00 -6.58
C GLU A 45 -10.86 8.22 -8.04
N ASP A 46 -10.25 9.38 -8.35
CA ASP A 46 -9.78 9.71 -9.70
C ASP A 46 -8.49 8.96 -10.09
N GLY A 47 -7.88 8.19 -9.18
CA GLY A 47 -6.62 7.48 -9.40
C GLY A 47 -5.36 8.29 -9.05
N ASN A 48 -5.49 9.58 -8.76
CA ASN A 48 -4.34 10.37 -8.34
C ASN A 48 -3.98 10.09 -6.88
N ILE A 49 -2.68 10.12 -6.59
CA ILE A 49 -2.17 10.12 -5.22
C ILE A 49 -1.63 11.52 -4.92
N HIS A 50 -2.09 12.13 -3.84
CA HIS A 50 -1.66 13.47 -3.44
C HIS A 50 -0.81 13.40 -2.18
N LYS A 51 0.29 14.14 -2.16
CA LYS A 51 1.08 14.40 -0.96
C LYS A 51 0.61 15.68 -0.32
N CYS A 52 0.28 15.63 0.95
CA CYS A 52 -0.34 16.72 1.68
C CYS A 52 0.42 17.00 2.99
N SER A 53 0.26 18.21 3.51
CA SER A 53 0.78 18.58 4.83
C SER A 53 -0.38 18.87 5.79
N CYS A 54 -0.21 18.53 7.08
CA CYS A 54 -1.12 18.95 8.14
C CYS A 54 -1.02 20.46 8.42
N SER A 55 0.12 21.07 8.13
CA SER A 55 0.37 22.50 8.37
C SER A 55 -0.07 23.40 7.22
N TYR A 56 -0.17 22.84 6.01
CA TYR A 56 -0.54 23.56 4.79
C TYR A 56 -1.71 22.84 4.13
N ASN A 57 -2.92 23.34 4.37
CA ASN A 57 -4.19 22.70 4.00
C ASN A 57 -4.85 23.29 2.74
N GLU A 58 -4.27 24.32 2.14
CA GLU A 58 -4.83 25.01 0.98
C GLU A 58 -4.48 24.33 -0.35
N GLN A 59 -3.35 23.63 -0.43
CA GLN A 59 -2.87 22.97 -1.64
C GLN A 59 -2.12 21.68 -1.32
N TYR A 60 -2.16 20.74 -2.27
CA TYR A 60 -1.28 19.58 -2.28
C TYR A 60 0.17 20.00 -2.47
N LEU A 61 1.09 19.33 -1.78
CA LEU A 61 2.53 19.51 -1.97
C LEU A 61 2.94 18.96 -3.35
N GLU A 62 2.52 17.72 -3.63
CA GLU A 62 2.85 17.00 -4.86
C GLU A 62 1.66 16.13 -5.29
N THR A 63 1.60 15.81 -6.58
CA THR A 63 0.60 14.89 -7.14
C THR A 63 1.30 13.85 -8.00
N TYR A 64 1.00 12.59 -7.73
CA TYR A 64 1.48 11.44 -8.46
C TYR A 64 0.39 10.96 -9.41
N TYR A 65 0.74 10.82 -10.68
CA TYR A 65 -0.16 10.45 -11.77
C TYR A 65 0.23 9.08 -12.28
N GLY A 66 -0.74 8.16 -12.39
CA GLY A 66 -0.50 6.88 -13.05
C GLY A 66 -1.59 5.83 -12.89
N HIS A 67 -2.33 5.81 -11.77
CA HIS A 67 -3.53 4.96 -11.70
C HIS A 67 -4.67 5.57 -12.53
N THR A 68 -5.44 4.72 -13.20
CA THR A 68 -6.54 5.16 -14.07
C THR A 68 -7.92 5.00 -13.43
N ALA A 69 -7.97 4.56 -12.17
CA ALA A 69 -9.19 4.38 -11.39
C ALA A 69 -8.88 4.48 -9.89
N ALA A 70 -9.94 4.42 -9.07
CA ALA A 70 -9.89 4.59 -7.62
C ALA A 70 -8.74 3.83 -6.94
N VAL A 71 -7.95 4.55 -6.15
CA VAL A 71 -6.88 3.98 -5.32
C VAL A 71 -7.48 3.49 -4.00
N TYR A 72 -7.36 2.21 -3.69
CA TYR A 72 -7.99 1.60 -2.52
C TYR A 72 -7.09 1.57 -1.29
N ALA A 73 -5.79 1.38 -1.47
CA ALA A 73 -4.83 1.40 -0.39
C ALA A 73 -3.51 2.01 -0.83
N ILE A 74 -2.84 2.66 0.10
CA ILE A 74 -1.46 3.15 -0.01
C ILE A 74 -0.73 2.70 1.24
N HIS A 75 0.46 2.14 1.06
CA HIS A 75 1.33 1.76 2.16
C HIS A 75 2.77 2.16 1.89
N MET A 76 3.38 2.82 2.86
CA MET A 76 4.80 3.14 2.80
C MET A 76 5.66 1.91 3.10
N SER A 77 6.79 1.79 2.42
CA SER A 77 7.74 0.73 2.71
C SER A 77 8.26 0.85 4.15
N PRO A 78 8.24 -0.22 4.97
CA PRO A 78 8.76 -0.20 6.34
C PRO A 78 10.29 -0.09 6.41
N PHE A 79 10.98 -0.19 5.27
CA PHE A 79 12.44 -0.15 5.19
C PHE A 79 12.94 1.10 4.49
N TRP A 80 12.28 1.54 3.40
CA TRP A 80 12.72 2.69 2.62
C TRP A 80 11.65 3.78 2.56
N ASN A 81 11.85 4.82 3.37
CA ASN A 81 10.86 5.87 3.65
C ASN A 81 10.56 6.82 2.48
N GLN A 82 11.06 6.54 1.28
CA GLN A 82 10.75 7.29 0.06
C GLN A 82 9.94 6.44 -0.92
N LEU A 83 9.63 5.19 -0.56
CA LEU A 83 8.98 4.23 -1.42
C LEU A 83 7.56 3.97 -0.94
N LEU A 84 6.61 4.05 -1.87
CA LEU A 84 5.19 3.85 -1.62
C LEU A 84 4.65 2.75 -2.52
N LEU A 85 3.71 1.99 -1.99
CA LEU A 85 2.98 0.98 -2.73
C LEU A 85 1.51 1.35 -2.73
N SER A 86 0.85 1.24 -3.87
CA SER A 86 -0.59 1.48 -3.97
C SER A 86 -1.29 0.42 -4.80
N CYS A 87 -2.56 0.20 -4.51
CA CYS A 87 -3.42 -0.69 -5.27
C CYS A 87 -4.71 0.02 -5.70
N SER A 88 -5.26 -0.39 -6.85
CA SER A 88 -6.36 0.32 -7.48
C SER A 88 -7.39 -0.60 -8.13
N ALA A 89 -8.56 -0.04 -8.38
CA ALA A 89 -9.59 -0.58 -9.26
C ALA A 89 -9.13 -0.74 -10.72
N ASP A 90 -8.00 -0.15 -11.12
CA ASP A 90 -7.41 -0.30 -12.46
C ASP A 90 -6.68 -1.64 -12.68
N TRP A 91 -6.82 -2.56 -11.71
CA TRP A 91 -6.26 -3.91 -11.70
C TRP A 91 -4.74 -3.93 -11.46
N THR A 92 -4.13 -2.80 -11.12
CA THR A 92 -2.68 -2.74 -10.92
C THR A 92 -2.30 -2.45 -9.48
N VAL A 93 -1.12 -2.95 -9.11
CA VAL A 93 -0.36 -2.44 -7.98
C VAL A 93 0.78 -1.60 -8.54
N LYS A 94 0.97 -0.39 -8.04
CA LYS A 94 2.05 0.51 -8.48
C LYS A 94 3.00 0.80 -7.35
N LEU A 95 4.28 0.86 -7.68
CA LEU A 95 5.35 1.29 -6.81
C LEU A 95 5.76 2.70 -7.18
N TRP A 96 5.88 3.57 -6.18
CA TRP A 96 6.20 4.98 -6.36
C TRP A 96 7.44 5.31 -5.56
N HIS A 97 8.26 6.21 -6.11
CA HIS A 97 9.31 6.85 -5.37
C HIS A 97 8.90 8.30 -5.14
N GLU A 98 9.05 8.81 -3.92
CA GLU A 98 8.55 10.12 -3.48
C GLU A 98 9.03 11.26 -4.38
N ALA A 99 10.25 11.16 -4.92
CA ALA A 99 10.83 12.17 -5.80
C ALA A 99 10.29 12.15 -7.24
N ASP A 100 9.62 11.07 -7.67
CA ASP A 100 9.16 10.86 -9.04
C ASP A 100 7.64 10.98 -9.10
N GLN A 101 7.10 11.80 -10.01
CA GLN A 101 5.65 12.01 -10.15
C GLN A 101 4.90 10.86 -10.83
N HIS A 102 5.62 9.88 -11.37
CA HIS A 102 5.09 8.71 -12.05
C HIS A 102 5.57 7.44 -11.35
N GLU A 103 4.89 6.32 -11.60
CA GLU A 103 5.25 5.04 -11.00
C GLU A 103 6.64 4.56 -11.47
N VAL A 104 7.37 3.93 -10.56
CA VAL A 104 8.65 3.29 -10.84
C VAL A 104 8.45 1.89 -11.40
N LEU A 105 7.49 1.15 -10.82
CA LEU A 105 7.11 -0.18 -11.27
C LEU A 105 5.58 -0.31 -11.29
N ASN A 106 5.10 -1.08 -12.26
CA ASN A 106 3.70 -1.45 -12.39
C ASN A 106 3.59 -2.98 -12.35
N PHE A 107 2.94 -3.51 -11.32
CA PHE A 107 2.68 -4.93 -11.17
C PHE A 107 1.28 -5.23 -11.68
N ARG A 108 1.23 -6.18 -12.62
CA ARG A 108 0.01 -6.65 -13.23
C ARG A 108 0.12 -8.16 -13.45
N SER A 109 -0.54 -8.91 -12.59
CA SER A 109 -0.71 -10.35 -12.73
C SER A 109 -1.32 -10.73 -14.09
N VAL A 110 -0.81 -11.82 -14.68
CA VAL A 110 -1.01 -12.16 -16.10
C VAL A 110 -2.48 -12.46 -16.47
N ASP A 111 -3.32 -12.82 -15.49
CA ASP A 111 -4.72 -13.23 -15.71
C ASP A 111 -5.76 -12.13 -15.36
N LEU A 112 -5.36 -10.86 -15.28
CA LEU A 112 -6.19 -9.79 -14.65
C LEU A 112 -7.31 -9.18 -15.50
N CYS A 113 -8.52 -9.22 -14.93
CA CYS A 113 -9.70 -8.40 -15.26
C CYS A 113 -10.41 -7.87 -13.97
N HIS A 114 -9.71 -7.82 -12.82
CA HIS A 114 -10.31 -7.63 -11.50
C HIS A 114 -9.56 -6.61 -10.63
N GLY A 115 -10.29 -5.84 -9.80
CA GLY A 115 -9.72 -4.79 -8.94
C GLY A 115 -8.83 -5.34 -7.83
N VAL A 116 -7.83 -4.56 -7.40
CA VAL A 116 -6.95 -4.91 -6.27
C VAL A 116 -7.37 -4.11 -5.04
N TYR A 117 -8.01 -4.76 -4.07
CA TYR A 117 -8.61 -4.08 -2.92
C TYR A 117 -7.63 -3.80 -1.77
N GLY A 118 -6.57 -4.59 -1.67
CA GLY A 118 -5.62 -4.45 -0.58
C GLY A 118 -4.21 -4.81 -0.99
N VAL A 119 -3.27 -4.15 -0.35
CA VAL A 119 -1.84 -4.43 -0.50
C VAL A 119 -1.17 -4.29 0.85
N ALA A 120 -0.11 -5.05 1.13
CA ALA A 120 0.65 -4.91 2.35
C ALA A 120 2.12 -5.29 2.13
N TRP A 121 3.02 -4.48 2.67
CA TRP A 121 4.45 -4.82 2.73
C TRP A 121 4.69 -5.94 3.72
N CYS A 122 5.66 -6.80 3.42
CA CYS A 122 6.20 -7.67 4.44
C CYS A 122 7.05 -6.85 5.43
N PRO A 123 6.86 -7.00 6.75
CA PRO A 123 7.63 -6.28 7.75
C PRO A 123 9.04 -6.87 7.97
N ASN A 124 9.33 -8.05 7.42
CA ASN A 124 10.60 -8.78 7.65
C ASN A 124 11.51 -8.84 6.41
N ASP A 125 10.98 -8.65 5.21
CA ASP A 125 11.73 -8.65 3.95
C ASP A 125 11.29 -7.46 3.10
N ALA A 126 12.24 -6.57 2.80
CA ALA A 126 12.00 -5.34 2.04
C ALA A 126 11.54 -5.57 0.59
N THR A 127 11.79 -6.75 0.04
CA THR A 127 11.46 -7.07 -1.36
C THR A 127 10.10 -7.73 -1.55
N ILE A 128 9.46 -8.15 -0.45
CA ILE A 128 8.22 -8.92 -0.49
C ILE A 128 7.01 -8.04 -0.12
N PHE A 129 5.95 -8.16 -0.91
CA PHE A 129 4.64 -7.63 -0.56
C PHE A 129 3.55 -8.62 -0.96
N GLY A 130 2.35 -8.43 -0.40
CA GLY A 130 1.17 -9.19 -0.76
C GLY A 130 0.07 -8.28 -1.29
N SER A 131 -0.76 -8.81 -2.19
CA SER A 131 -1.96 -8.14 -2.69
C SER A 131 -3.17 -9.07 -2.60
N VAL A 132 -4.34 -8.47 -2.46
CA VAL A 132 -5.63 -9.15 -2.52
C VAL A 132 -6.53 -8.50 -3.53
N THR A 133 -7.31 -9.33 -4.19
CA THR A 133 -8.05 -9.00 -5.41
C THR A 133 -9.54 -9.29 -5.25
N GLU A 134 -10.33 -8.68 -6.11
CA GLU A 134 -11.77 -8.84 -6.18
C GLU A 134 -12.20 -10.27 -6.53
N ASP A 135 -11.42 -11.03 -7.31
CA ASP A 135 -11.70 -12.45 -7.61
C ASP A 135 -11.32 -13.39 -6.45
N GLY A 136 -10.87 -12.84 -5.32
CA GLY A 136 -10.64 -13.61 -4.11
C GLY A 136 -9.25 -14.21 -4.00
N ARG A 137 -8.35 -13.98 -4.95
CA ARG A 137 -6.97 -14.47 -4.85
C ARG A 137 -6.11 -13.58 -3.98
N ILE A 138 -5.20 -14.25 -3.29
CA ILE A 138 -4.09 -13.70 -2.56
C ILE A 138 -2.86 -13.90 -3.44
N GLU A 139 -2.17 -12.81 -3.74
CA GLU A 139 -0.92 -12.84 -4.50
C GLU A 139 0.22 -12.40 -3.60
N ILE A 140 1.35 -13.10 -3.67
CA ILE A 140 2.60 -12.71 -3.02
C ILE A 140 3.59 -12.39 -4.11
N TRP A 141 4.27 -11.26 -3.95
CA TRP A 141 5.23 -10.73 -4.90
C TRP A 141 6.60 -10.65 -4.23
N ASP A 142 7.65 -11.01 -4.97
CA ASP A 142 9.04 -10.83 -4.57
C ASP A 142 9.77 -10.08 -5.69
N LEU A 143 10.09 -8.81 -5.41
CA LEU A 143 10.72 -7.88 -6.35
C LEU A 143 12.10 -8.38 -6.83
N GLU A 144 12.79 -9.21 -6.05
CA GLU A 144 14.10 -9.74 -6.41
C GLU A 144 13.99 -10.96 -7.34
N GLN A 145 12.90 -11.71 -7.25
CA GLN A 145 12.66 -12.88 -8.10
C GLN A 145 11.96 -12.51 -9.41
N SER A 146 10.85 -11.77 -9.31
CA SER A 146 10.09 -11.34 -10.48
C SER A 146 9.30 -10.08 -10.18
N VAL A 147 9.42 -9.10 -11.07
CA VAL A 147 8.57 -7.91 -11.10
C VAL A 147 7.38 -8.07 -12.05
N LEU A 148 7.34 -9.16 -12.83
CA LEU A 148 6.33 -9.39 -13.86
C LEU A 148 5.18 -10.26 -13.34
N ASP A 149 5.52 -11.27 -12.53
CA ASP A 149 4.59 -12.31 -12.09
C ASP A 149 4.66 -12.50 -10.57
N PRO A 150 3.52 -12.78 -9.92
CA PRO A 150 3.51 -13.14 -8.50
C PRO A 150 4.23 -14.49 -8.28
N ILE A 151 4.94 -14.61 -7.17
CA ILE A 151 5.61 -15.86 -6.78
C ILE A 151 4.63 -16.91 -6.25
N VAL A 152 3.53 -16.46 -5.65
CA VAL A 152 2.47 -17.30 -5.11
C VAL A 152 1.14 -16.68 -5.45
N THR A 153 0.26 -17.48 -6.03
CA THR A 153 -1.16 -17.15 -6.20
C THR A 153 -1.98 -18.22 -5.50
N HIS A 154 -2.83 -17.81 -4.57
CA HIS A 154 -3.64 -18.72 -3.77
C HIS A 154 -5.10 -18.25 -3.74
N PHE A 155 -6.04 -19.17 -3.96
CA PHE A 155 -7.48 -18.94 -3.88
C PHE A 155 -8.02 -19.62 -2.61
N PRO A 156 -8.32 -18.86 -1.54
CA PRO A 156 -8.90 -19.40 -0.31
C PRO A 156 -10.23 -20.12 -0.48
N LYS A 157 -11.14 -19.49 -1.21
CA LYS A 157 -12.53 -19.88 -1.39
C LYS A 157 -12.98 -19.49 -2.78
N GLU A 158 -13.86 -20.29 -3.36
CA GLU A 158 -14.52 -19.95 -4.62
C GLU A 158 -15.60 -18.89 -4.36
N ASP A 159 -15.74 -17.94 -5.29
CA ASP A 159 -16.81 -16.92 -5.32
C ASP A 159 -16.85 -15.96 -4.10
N VAL A 160 -15.70 -15.70 -3.48
CA VAL A 160 -15.57 -14.77 -2.36
C VAL A 160 -14.45 -13.78 -2.62
N HIS A 161 -14.72 -12.49 -2.51
CA HIS A 161 -13.71 -11.44 -2.69
C HIS A 161 -12.91 -11.21 -1.40
N CYS A 162 -11.59 -11.06 -1.55
CA CYS A 162 -10.69 -10.71 -0.45
C CYS A 162 -10.63 -9.19 -0.34
N THR A 163 -10.94 -8.65 0.84
CA THR A 163 -11.12 -7.19 1.03
C THR A 163 -9.90 -6.52 1.63
N CYS A 164 -9.20 -7.18 2.54
CA CYS A 164 -8.05 -6.61 3.23
C CYS A 164 -6.97 -7.66 3.50
N ILE A 165 -5.73 -7.20 3.62
CA ILE A 165 -4.55 -8.03 3.82
C ILE A 165 -3.64 -7.37 4.86
N SER A 166 -3.02 -8.16 5.73
CA SER A 166 -2.05 -7.65 6.70
C SER A 166 -1.03 -8.73 7.09
N PHE A 167 0.25 -8.38 7.04
CA PHE A 167 1.33 -9.24 7.52
C PHE A 167 1.51 -9.12 9.03
N ALA A 168 1.78 -10.24 9.68
CA ALA A 168 2.19 -10.24 11.08
C ALA A 168 3.62 -9.69 11.22
N PRO A 169 3.89 -8.82 12.22
CA PRO A 169 5.20 -8.17 12.38
C PRO A 169 6.31 -9.13 12.79
N SER A 170 6.00 -10.14 13.60
CA SER A 170 7.01 -11.05 14.18
C SER A 170 6.94 -12.48 13.67
N SER A 171 5.87 -12.85 12.98
CA SER A 171 5.60 -14.22 12.57
C SER A 171 5.45 -14.28 11.04
N PRO A 172 5.83 -15.40 10.38
CA PRO A 172 5.72 -15.57 8.92
C PRO A 172 4.27 -15.90 8.53
N VAL A 173 3.34 -15.04 8.94
CA VAL A 173 1.90 -15.22 8.84
C VAL A 173 1.29 -14.00 8.17
N LEU A 174 0.33 -14.26 7.31
CA LEU A 174 -0.49 -13.31 6.60
C LEU A 174 -1.94 -13.50 7.04
N VAL A 175 -2.63 -12.40 7.30
CA VAL A 175 -4.04 -12.37 7.65
C VAL A 175 -4.80 -11.71 6.51
N VAL A 176 -5.89 -12.33 6.08
CA VAL A 176 -6.74 -11.83 4.99
C VAL A 176 -8.19 -11.81 5.46
N GLY A 177 -8.86 -10.68 5.30
CA GLY A 177 -10.29 -10.55 5.50
C GLY A 177 -11.03 -10.78 4.19
N ASP A 178 -12.17 -11.46 4.27
CA ASP A 178 -13.04 -11.71 3.13
C ASP A 178 -14.35 -10.92 3.21
N SER A 179 -15.14 -10.96 2.14
CA SER A 179 -16.43 -10.26 2.05
C SER A 179 -17.54 -10.84 2.91
N THR A 180 -17.38 -12.09 3.32
CA THR A 180 -18.31 -12.78 4.22
C THR A 180 -18.07 -12.42 5.69
N GLY A 181 -17.00 -11.66 5.96
CA GLY A 181 -16.59 -11.27 7.31
C GLY A 181 -15.73 -12.31 8.01
N GLU A 182 -15.27 -13.34 7.30
CA GLU A 182 -14.30 -14.29 7.84
C GLU A 182 -12.87 -13.79 7.65
N VAL A 183 -11.99 -14.26 8.52
CA VAL A 183 -10.57 -13.90 8.52
C VAL A 183 -9.75 -15.17 8.36
N GLY A 184 -9.10 -15.29 7.20
CA GLY A 184 -8.16 -16.37 6.91
C GLY A 184 -6.76 -16.05 7.42
N VAL A 185 -6.08 -17.06 7.95
CA VAL A 185 -4.70 -16.94 8.45
C VAL A 185 -3.83 -17.91 7.66
N TYR A 186 -2.88 -17.37 6.90
CA TYR A 186 -2.03 -18.12 5.99
C TYR A 186 -0.58 -18.03 6.44
N ARG A 187 0.13 -19.16 6.39
CA ARG A 187 1.58 -19.17 6.57
C ARG A 187 2.24 -18.95 5.22
N VAL A 188 3.16 -18.00 5.13
CA VAL A 188 3.88 -17.71 3.88
C VAL A 188 5.20 -18.50 3.90
N PRO A 189 5.38 -19.54 3.04
CA PRO A 189 6.54 -20.41 3.07
C PRO A 189 7.86 -19.67 2.84
N THR A 190 7.87 -18.72 1.89
CA THR A 190 9.03 -17.90 1.56
C THR A 190 9.57 -17.12 2.76
N LEU A 191 8.70 -16.71 3.69
CA LEU A 191 9.09 -16.04 4.94
C LEU A 191 9.54 -17.03 6.03
N ALA A 192 9.13 -18.29 5.93
CA ALA A 192 9.49 -19.32 6.91
C ALA A 192 10.93 -19.85 6.72
N GLU A 193 11.52 -19.68 5.55
CA GLU A 193 12.89 -20.13 5.24
C GLU A 193 13.98 -19.24 5.84
N GLY A 194 13.60 -18.12 6.47
CA GLY A 194 14.53 -17.30 7.24
C GLY A 194 15.57 -16.53 6.40
N ARG A 195 15.26 -16.24 5.13
CA ARG A 195 16.13 -15.52 4.17
C ARG A 195 16.75 -14.24 4.75
N CYS A 196 16.01 -13.54 5.58
CA CYS A 196 16.38 -12.24 6.17
C CYS A 196 16.80 -12.31 7.64
N VAL A 197 16.91 -13.51 8.23
CA VAL A 197 17.27 -13.66 9.65
C VAL A 197 18.72 -13.21 9.86
N GLY A 198 18.90 -12.06 10.52
CA GLY A 198 20.22 -11.50 10.83
C GLY A 198 20.78 -10.50 9.80
N GLN A 199 20.00 -10.12 8.77
CA GLN A 199 20.38 -9.05 7.84
C GLN A 199 20.15 -7.67 8.47
N SER A 200 21.02 -6.72 8.16
CA SER A 200 20.82 -5.33 8.58
C SER A 200 19.70 -4.67 7.76
N ILE A 201 19.07 -3.62 8.30
CA ILE A 201 18.08 -2.82 7.57
C ILE A 201 18.71 -2.22 6.31
N GLU A 202 19.98 -1.83 6.37
CA GLU A 202 20.73 -1.26 5.24
C GLU A 202 20.85 -2.27 4.09
N ASP A 203 21.24 -3.53 4.38
CA ASP A 203 21.34 -4.59 3.38
C ASP A 203 19.99 -4.85 2.69
N GLN A 204 18.90 -4.81 3.45
CA GLN A 204 17.56 -5.00 2.90
C GLN A 204 17.13 -3.83 2.00
N ILE A 205 17.47 -2.58 2.37
CA ILE A 205 17.25 -1.41 1.53
C ILE A 205 18.08 -1.51 0.25
N GLU A 206 19.32 -1.96 0.31
CA GLU A 206 20.16 -2.15 -0.89
C GLU A 206 19.59 -3.20 -1.85
N ARG A 207 19.10 -4.32 -1.32
CA ARG A 207 18.38 -5.34 -2.11
C ARG A 207 17.16 -4.75 -2.81
N LEU A 208 16.34 -3.99 -2.08
CA LEU A 208 15.18 -3.32 -2.63
C LEU A 208 15.55 -2.31 -3.72
N LYS A 209 16.58 -1.48 -3.49
CA LYS A 209 17.08 -0.52 -4.49
C LYS A 209 17.55 -1.21 -5.77
N ARG A 210 18.25 -2.34 -5.65
CA ARG A 210 18.70 -3.14 -6.80
C ARG A 210 17.51 -3.70 -7.58
N ALA A 211 16.50 -4.24 -6.89
CA ALA A 211 15.31 -4.79 -7.53
C ALA A 211 14.49 -3.72 -8.27
N VAL A 212 14.39 -2.52 -7.70
CA VAL A 212 13.62 -1.40 -8.27
C VAL A 212 14.33 -0.73 -9.47
N ARG A 213 15.66 -0.84 -9.57
CA ARG A 213 16.44 -0.33 -10.71
C ARG A 213 17.18 -1.46 -11.41
N PRO A 214 16.50 -2.31 -12.21
CA PRO A 214 17.17 -3.46 -12.79
C PRO A 214 18.36 -3.06 -13.69
N HIS A 215 18.28 -1.95 -14.45
CA HIS A 215 19.30 -1.62 -15.46
C HIS A 215 19.41 -0.09 -15.71
N GLN A 216 20.14 0.65 -14.86
CA GLN A 216 20.84 1.87 -15.31
C GLN A 216 22.30 1.48 -15.58
N GLY A 217 22.54 0.85 -16.73
CA GLY A 217 23.88 0.47 -17.15
C GLY A 217 23.88 -0.78 -18.01
N GLU A 218 23.57 -0.61 -19.30
CA GLU A 218 24.36 -1.07 -20.44
C GLU A 218 23.92 -0.30 -21.70
#